data_AF-A1DF86-F1
#
_entry.id   AF-A1DF86-F1
#
_cell.length_a   1.000
_cell.length_b   1.000
_cell.length_c   1.000
_cell.angle_alpha   90.00
_cell.angle_beta   90.00
_cell.angle_gamma   90.00
#
_symmetry.space_group_name_H-M   'P 1'
#
loop_
_entity.id
_entity.type
_entity.pdbx_description
1 polymer ?
#
loop_
_entity_poly.entity_id
_entity_poly.type
_entity_poly.pdbx_seq_one_letter_code
_entity_poly.pdbx_strand_id
1 'polypeptide(L)'
;MDYFRVTDVWYERIGGKVGAKVRFEKLSLSTKSWWAAKGSSAPVPYHQRPEIQAEFNHCAACQTAVPRIYNEGWMCLQPTCDSFWKIHGFEPPVDLTFHPNFIEARASPATEVVPHHDLVPNLLPTLEEDGEGVSYSRIAWKGIVCPRCQKCISRKYWHGWKCTDELTPMSGKGETGCTFEKMLTVQPVSLRSVIDDFGLGPNKRACHFDPRFAVPDIDDKTLFPYRKLTYRIPGVGSITHFVANRIINSRPDGPNDLFRQLQVADFGLRRYPLQQSVGKRATFVSKTILVLLTNKSSVAGTLTAHFAVNYGMPYKYIVSVDSRPFTDAPHEILRALGRLTWATERAVAGTGDAFLPPNELLMLGYFEDMKIGYHDDGESSLGPTIATLSLGAKSVMSIRMKYKYYNGLSKTKTLLKDDPVLVGCRMEAERQSLKGQMANGEIDQTTYDSLRRKALQKGKCGEAPIEIKMELNHGDLVVMHGKNLQKYYEVDGSQKSRIIKEMILTLR
;
A
#
# COMPACT_ATOMS: atom_id res chain seq x y z
N MET A 1 17.47 -1.06 -23.14
CA MET A 1 17.97 -1.18 -21.76
C MET A 1 19.19 -2.09 -21.76
N ASP A 2 20.01 -2.09 -20.70
CA ASP A 2 21.16 -3.01 -20.56
C ASP A 2 21.41 -3.31 -19.08
N TYR A 3 22.34 -4.21 -18.79
CA TYR A 3 22.85 -4.47 -17.45
C TYR A 3 24.01 -3.54 -17.11
N PHE A 4 24.06 -3.15 -15.84
CA PHE A 4 25.08 -2.26 -15.32
C PHE A 4 25.65 -2.82 -14.03
N ARG A 5 26.95 -2.65 -13.83
CA ARG A 5 27.58 -2.80 -12.52
C ARG A 5 27.79 -1.43 -11.88
N VAL A 6 27.75 -1.40 -10.56
CA VAL A 6 28.23 -0.26 -9.78
C VAL A 6 29.74 -0.40 -9.65
N THR A 7 30.50 0.59 -10.13
CA THR A 7 31.97 0.59 -10.02
C THR A 7 32.46 1.44 -8.87
N ASP A 8 31.77 2.56 -8.61
CA ASP A 8 32.19 3.56 -7.64
C ASP A 8 30.98 4.11 -6.90
N VAL A 9 31.15 4.36 -5.60
CA VAL A 9 30.20 5.09 -4.75
C VAL A 9 30.99 6.15 -4.00
N TRP A 10 30.55 7.40 -4.10
CA TRP A 10 31.18 8.50 -3.38
C TRP A 10 30.16 9.45 -2.78
N TYR A 11 30.60 10.32 -1.89
CA TYR A 11 29.72 11.25 -1.18
C TYR A 11 29.98 12.70 -1.54
N GLU A 12 28.91 13.48 -1.52
CA GLU A 12 28.88 14.89 -1.89
C GLU A 12 28.11 15.72 -0.88
N ARG A 13 28.40 17.02 -0.82
CA ARG A 13 27.57 17.97 -0.09
C ARG A 13 26.55 18.60 -1.04
N ILE A 14 25.28 18.29 -0.83
CA ILE A 14 24.16 18.79 -1.64
C ILE A 14 23.15 19.45 -0.71
N GLY A 15 22.97 20.77 -0.84
CA GLY A 15 21.99 21.54 -0.06
C GLY A 15 22.18 21.40 1.47
N GLY A 16 23.43 21.45 1.94
CA GLY A 16 23.79 21.30 3.35
C GLY A 16 23.73 19.87 3.90
N LYS A 17 23.42 18.87 3.07
CA LYS A 17 23.38 17.45 3.46
C LYS A 17 24.43 16.65 2.72
N VAL A 18 24.74 15.47 3.23
CA VAL A 18 25.60 14.49 2.56
C VAL A 18 24.73 13.57 1.70
N GLY A 19 25.01 13.50 0.40
CA GLY A 19 24.36 12.60 -0.55
C GLY A 19 25.37 11.65 -1.17
N ALA A 20 24.95 10.42 -1.49
CA ALA A 20 25.76 9.48 -2.24
C ALA A 20 25.51 9.61 -3.75
N LYS A 21 26.57 9.59 -4.54
CA LYS A 21 26.52 9.36 -5.99
C LYS A 21 27.11 8.00 -6.32
N VAL A 22 26.65 7.45 -7.43
CA VAL A 22 26.99 6.10 -7.89
C VAL A 22 27.36 6.17 -9.36
N ARG A 23 28.46 5.51 -9.73
CA ARG A 23 28.86 5.34 -11.12
C ARG A 23 28.40 3.97 -11.62
N PHE A 24 27.65 3.99 -12.72
CA PHE A 24 27.20 2.79 -13.41
C PHE A 24 28.03 2.52 -14.64
N GLU A 25 28.49 1.29 -14.79
CA GLU A 25 29.19 0.83 -15.97
C GLU A 25 28.34 -0.21 -16.70
N LYS A 26 28.01 0.08 -17.97
CA LYS A 26 27.30 -0.83 -18.87
C LYS A 26 28.14 -2.09 -19.12
N LEU A 27 27.60 -3.26 -18.83
CA LEU A 27 28.29 -4.54 -18.97
C LEU A 27 28.50 -4.93 -20.45
N SER A 28 27.43 -4.91 -21.24
CA SER A 28 27.52 -5.24 -22.66
C SER A 28 27.82 -4.00 -23.50
N LEU A 29 28.96 -4.01 -24.20
CA LEU A 29 29.38 -2.92 -25.08
C LEU A 29 29.23 -3.24 -26.58
N SER A 30 28.75 -4.44 -26.91
CA SER A 30 28.52 -4.87 -28.28
C SER A 30 27.33 -4.16 -28.93
N THR A 31 26.39 -3.70 -28.13
CA THR A 31 25.18 -3.02 -28.60
C THR A 31 25.21 -1.53 -28.30
N LYS A 32 24.67 -0.74 -29.23
CA LYS A 32 24.52 0.70 -29.06
C LYS A 32 23.58 0.98 -27.88
N SER A 33 24.01 1.87 -26.98
CA SER A 33 23.19 2.27 -25.83
C SER A 33 21.94 3.04 -26.26
N TRP A 34 20.84 2.88 -25.54
CA TRP A 34 19.58 3.59 -25.84
C TRP A 34 19.70 5.12 -25.64
N TRP A 35 20.67 5.56 -24.84
CA TRP A 35 21.02 6.96 -24.61
C TRP A 35 22.14 7.48 -25.53
N ALA A 36 22.57 6.71 -26.52
CA ALA A 36 23.57 7.16 -27.49
C ALA A 36 22.97 8.23 -28.41
N ALA A 37 23.81 9.17 -28.87
CA ALA A 37 23.39 10.22 -29.78
C ALA A 37 22.74 9.64 -31.06
N LYS A 38 21.66 10.28 -31.51
CA LYS A 38 20.96 9.89 -32.74
C LYS A 38 21.93 10.01 -33.92
N GLY A 39 22.03 8.95 -34.72
CA GLY A 39 22.97 8.89 -35.85
C GLY A 39 24.43 8.55 -35.50
N SER A 40 24.80 8.40 -34.21
CA SER A 40 26.17 7.97 -33.86
C SER A 40 26.50 6.59 -34.43
N SER A 41 27.78 6.35 -34.72
CA SER A 41 28.30 5.04 -35.14
C SER A 41 28.02 3.94 -34.12
N ALA A 42 28.14 2.69 -34.58
CA ALA A 42 28.12 1.52 -33.71
C ALA A 42 29.28 1.59 -32.70
N PRO A 43 29.11 1.04 -31.48
CA PRO A 43 30.17 1.05 -30.49
C PRO A 43 31.39 0.26 -30.98
N VAL A 44 32.58 0.82 -30.75
CA VAL A 44 33.85 0.12 -31.00
C VAL A 44 33.93 -1.14 -30.10
N PRO A 45 34.34 -2.31 -30.61
CA PRO A 45 34.52 -3.51 -29.79
C PRO A 45 35.47 -3.29 -28.61
N TYR A 46 35.22 -3.95 -27.47
CA TYR A 46 36.01 -3.74 -26.24
C TYR A 46 37.52 -3.86 -26.46
N HIS A 47 37.95 -4.88 -27.22
CA HIS A 47 39.37 -5.15 -27.51
C HIS A 47 40.07 -4.09 -28.38
N GLN A 48 39.32 -3.17 -28.98
CA GLN A 48 39.86 -2.08 -29.81
C GLN A 48 39.80 -0.72 -29.09
N ARG A 49 39.33 -0.70 -27.83
CA ARG A 49 39.24 0.53 -27.04
C ARG A 49 40.56 0.81 -26.33
N PRO A 50 40.96 2.08 -26.21
CA PRO A 50 42.10 2.44 -25.38
C PRO A 50 41.82 2.06 -23.93
N GLU A 51 42.85 1.55 -23.24
CA GLU A 51 42.79 1.36 -21.80
C GLU A 51 42.95 2.72 -21.13
N ILE A 52 41.88 3.18 -20.46
CA ILE A 52 41.86 4.44 -19.73
C ILE A 52 41.69 4.10 -18.25
N GLN A 53 42.59 4.64 -17.42
CA GLN A 53 42.55 4.45 -15.98
C GLN A 53 42.18 5.76 -15.29
N ALA A 54 41.38 5.66 -14.22
CA ALA A 54 41.07 6.81 -13.39
C ALA A 54 42.33 7.23 -12.62
N GLU A 55 42.54 8.54 -12.51
CA GLU A 55 43.62 9.09 -11.69
C GLU A 55 43.23 9.00 -10.21
N PHE A 56 44.19 8.67 -9.35
CA PHE A 56 44.02 8.63 -7.90
C PHE A 56 45.01 9.55 -7.20
N ASN A 57 44.57 10.12 -6.09
CA ASN A 57 45.41 10.87 -5.16
C ASN A 57 45.01 10.50 -3.72
N HIS A 58 45.85 10.81 -2.75
CA HIS A 58 45.54 10.58 -1.34
C HIS A 58 45.17 11.89 -0.67
N CYS A 59 44.09 11.88 0.12
CA CYS A 59 43.73 13.05 0.91
C CYS A 59 44.83 13.32 1.95
N ALA A 60 45.39 14.53 1.99
CA ALA A 60 46.43 14.89 2.96
C ALA A 60 45.96 14.74 4.43
N ALA A 61 44.67 14.90 4.72
CA ALA A 61 44.13 14.84 6.09
C ALA A 61 43.82 13.41 6.57
N CYS A 62 43.10 12.60 5.78
CA CYS A 62 42.69 11.25 6.19
C CYS A 62 43.42 10.12 5.47
N GLN A 63 44.33 10.45 4.54
CA GLN A 63 45.13 9.51 3.74
C GLN A 63 44.31 8.49 2.91
N THR A 64 43.01 8.70 2.78
CA THR A 64 42.14 7.88 1.94
C THR A 64 42.42 8.17 0.47
N ALA A 65 42.60 7.12 -0.33
CA ALA A 65 42.69 7.22 -1.77
C ALA A 65 41.37 7.74 -2.35
N VAL A 66 41.44 8.79 -3.15
CA VAL A 66 40.31 9.42 -3.82
C VAL A 66 40.55 9.41 -5.33
N PRO A 67 39.57 8.98 -6.15
CA PRO A 67 39.66 9.12 -7.60
C PRO A 67 39.44 10.59 -8.01
N ARG A 68 40.01 10.99 -9.15
CA ARG A 68 39.77 12.30 -9.75
C ARG A 68 38.41 12.31 -10.43
N ILE A 69 37.36 12.58 -9.66
CA ILE A 69 35.99 12.58 -10.19
C ILE A 69 35.68 13.84 -11.00
N TYR A 70 36.26 14.98 -10.61
CA TYR A 70 35.91 16.31 -11.12
C TYR A 70 37.11 17.01 -11.77
N ASN A 71 36.86 17.81 -12.82
CA ASN A 71 37.90 18.58 -13.48
C ASN A 71 38.42 19.72 -12.61
N GLU A 72 37.53 20.31 -11.80
CA GLU A 72 37.77 21.51 -11.00
C GLU A 72 38.82 21.31 -9.90
N GLY A 73 39.03 20.06 -9.46
CA GLY A 73 40.12 19.74 -8.55
C GLY A 73 39.90 18.47 -7.73
N TRP A 74 40.92 18.13 -6.96
CA TRP A 74 40.89 17.03 -6.01
C TRP A 74 40.10 17.40 -4.76
N MET A 75 39.23 16.49 -4.32
CA MET A 75 38.43 16.64 -3.11
C MET A 75 38.46 15.36 -2.28
N CYS A 76 38.44 15.50 -0.96
CA CYS A 76 38.14 14.36 -0.11
C CYS A 76 36.64 14.04 -0.18
N LEU A 77 36.32 12.79 -0.48
CA LEU A 77 34.94 12.30 -0.65
C LEU A 77 34.45 11.49 0.56
N GLN A 78 35.23 11.50 1.66
CA GLN A 78 34.91 10.80 2.88
C GLN A 78 34.18 11.73 3.87
N PRO A 79 32.89 11.50 4.19
CA PRO A 79 32.09 12.44 5.01
C PRO A 79 32.64 12.70 6.41
N THR A 80 33.45 11.79 6.95
CA THR A 80 34.05 11.91 8.29
C THR A 80 35.37 12.69 8.30
N CYS A 81 35.87 13.14 7.14
CA CYS A 81 37.13 13.89 7.04
C CYS A 81 36.88 15.40 7.14
N ASP A 82 37.75 16.12 7.83
CA ASP A 82 37.66 17.60 7.94
C ASP A 82 37.89 18.32 6.61
N SER A 83 38.56 17.65 5.66
CA SER A 83 38.77 18.11 4.28
C SER A 83 37.65 17.64 3.33
N PHE A 84 36.57 17.04 3.85
CA PHE A 84 35.46 16.57 3.04
C PHE A 84 34.83 17.70 2.22
N TRP A 85 34.69 17.45 0.92
CA TRP A 85 34.00 18.34 -0.02
C TRP A 85 34.61 19.75 -0.07
N LYS A 86 35.95 19.81 -0.15
CA LYS A 86 36.70 21.07 -0.28
C LYS A 86 37.75 20.95 -1.38
N ILE A 87 37.90 22.01 -2.18
CA ILE A 87 38.99 22.18 -3.16
C ILE A 87 39.92 23.25 -2.59
N HIS A 88 41.20 22.91 -2.38
CA HIS A 88 42.20 23.81 -1.78
C HIS A 88 41.75 24.46 -0.45
N GLY A 89 40.93 23.76 0.34
CA GLY A 89 40.40 24.24 1.62
C GLY A 89 39.10 25.06 1.54
N PHE A 90 38.64 25.40 0.34
CA PHE A 90 37.42 26.17 0.10
C PHE A 90 36.26 25.29 -0.38
N GLU A 91 35.03 25.79 -0.26
CA GLU A 91 33.88 25.11 -0.86
C GLU A 91 34.02 25.07 -2.40
N PRO A 92 33.69 23.95 -3.04
CA PRO A 92 33.78 23.83 -4.49
C PRO A 92 32.73 24.71 -5.19
N PRO A 93 32.94 25.04 -6.47
CA PRO A 93 31.92 25.68 -7.31
C PRO A 93 30.62 24.89 -7.33
N VAL A 94 29.51 25.58 -7.61
CA VAL A 94 28.18 24.96 -7.73
C VAL A 94 28.12 24.01 -8.92
N ASP A 95 28.71 24.42 -10.04
CA ASP A 95 28.76 23.65 -11.27
C ASP A 95 30.09 22.88 -11.36
N LEU A 96 30.00 21.56 -11.27
CA LEU A 96 31.14 20.65 -11.38
C LEU A 96 31.03 19.79 -12.63
N THR A 97 32.14 19.56 -13.31
CA THR A 97 32.22 18.75 -14.52
C THR A 97 33.03 17.48 -14.27
N PHE A 98 32.52 16.34 -14.75
CA PHE A 98 33.19 15.07 -14.54
C PHE A 98 34.50 14.99 -15.33
N HIS A 99 35.53 14.43 -14.71
CA HIS A 99 36.81 14.20 -15.34
C HIS A 99 36.69 13.10 -16.42
N PRO A 100 37.20 13.31 -17.64
CA PRO A 100 37.02 12.36 -18.75
C PRO A 100 37.60 10.98 -18.43
N ASN A 101 38.81 10.92 -17.87
CA ASN A 101 39.42 9.64 -17.50
C ASN A 101 38.58 8.86 -16.48
N PHE A 102 37.87 9.54 -15.57
CA PHE A 102 37.00 8.86 -14.60
C PHE A 102 35.73 8.32 -15.26
N ILE A 103 35.10 9.09 -16.16
CA ILE A 103 33.91 8.64 -16.88
C ILE A 103 34.23 7.52 -17.86
N GLU A 104 35.35 7.60 -18.57
CA GLU A 104 35.75 6.67 -19.61
C GLU A 104 36.45 5.42 -19.08
N ALA A 105 37.05 5.48 -17.88
CA ALA A 105 37.74 4.33 -17.28
C ALA A 105 36.84 3.10 -17.19
N ARG A 106 37.38 1.93 -17.51
CA ARG A 106 36.63 0.68 -17.46
C ARG A 106 37.30 -0.27 -16.49
N ALA A 107 36.52 -0.86 -15.59
CA ALA A 107 37.03 -1.99 -14.84
C ALA A 107 37.20 -3.20 -15.78
N SER A 108 38.09 -4.11 -15.44
CA SER A 108 38.27 -5.34 -16.21
C SER A 108 36.94 -6.11 -16.34
N PRO A 109 36.66 -6.80 -17.45
CA PRO A 109 35.44 -7.58 -17.61
C PRO A 109 35.34 -8.63 -16.50
N ALA A 110 34.28 -8.59 -15.71
CA ALA A 110 34.02 -9.60 -14.69
C ALA A 110 33.19 -10.72 -15.32
N THR A 111 33.85 -11.74 -15.89
CA THR A 111 33.20 -12.89 -16.54
C THR A 111 32.27 -13.68 -15.61
N GLU A 112 32.41 -13.52 -14.29
CA GLU A 112 31.54 -14.13 -13.27
C GLU A 112 30.20 -13.40 -13.09
N VAL A 113 30.07 -12.15 -13.59
CA VAL A 113 28.89 -11.30 -13.42
C VAL A 113 28.18 -11.14 -14.77
N VAL A 114 27.73 -12.26 -15.34
CA VAL A 114 26.86 -12.27 -16.53
C VAL A 114 25.44 -12.59 -16.09
N PRO A 115 24.49 -11.65 -16.17
CA PRO A 115 23.10 -11.92 -15.86
C PRO A 115 22.54 -13.03 -16.76
N HIS A 116 22.01 -14.09 -16.16
CA HIS A 116 21.48 -15.27 -16.87
C HIS A 116 20.07 -15.08 -17.47
N HIS A 117 19.48 -13.90 -17.37
CA HIS A 117 18.10 -13.65 -17.80
C HIS A 117 18.04 -12.47 -18.75
N ASP A 118 16.97 -12.39 -19.52
CA ASP A 118 16.67 -11.23 -20.34
C ASP A 118 16.23 -10.05 -19.46
N LEU A 119 16.54 -8.83 -19.90
CA LEU A 119 16.04 -7.60 -19.27
C LEU A 119 14.52 -7.51 -19.30
N VAL A 120 13.93 -8.14 -20.33
CA VAL A 120 12.50 -8.35 -20.46
C VAL A 120 12.28 -9.85 -20.34
N PRO A 121 12.25 -10.41 -19.11
CA PRO A 121 12.02 -11.83 -18.95
C PRO A 121 10.63 -12.16 -19.50
N ASN A 122 10.55 -13.11 -20.42
CA ASN A 122 9.27 -13.60 -20.88
C ASN A 122 8.68 -14.56 -19.84
N LEU A 123 7.96 -14.00 -18.87
CA LEU A 123 7.33 -14.76 -17.79
C LEU A 123 5.98 -15.35 -18.21
N LEU A 124 5.51 -15.10 -19.43
CA LEU A 124 4.19 -15.57 -19.87
C LEU A 124 4.08 -17.11 -19.98
N PRO A 125 5.07 -17.84 -20.51
CA PRO A 125 5.02 -19.30 -20.60
C PRO A 125 5.03 -19.96 -19.21
N THR A 126 5.82 -19.43 -18.27
CA THR A 126 5.91 -19.97 -16.91
C THR A 126 4.60 -19.82 -16.11
N LEU A 127 3.68 -18.96 -16.56
CA LEU A 127 2.35 -18.84 -15.95
C LEU A 127 1.37 -19.91 -16.45
N GLU A 128 1.71 -20.64 -17.51
CA GLU A 128 0.90 -21.69 -18.13
C GLU A 128 1.37 -23.10 -17.76
N GLU A 129 2.65 -23.26 -17.40
CA GLU A 129 3.28 -24.56 -17.14
C GLU A 129 2.98 -25.14 -15.75
N ASP A 130 2.62 -24.30 -14.78
CA ASP A 130 2.41 -24.72 -13.40
C ASP A 130 0.93 -24.95 -13.07
N GLY A 131 0.64 -26.07 -12.40
CA GLY A 131 -0.70 -26.51 -12.00
C GLY A 131 -1.47 -25.58 -11.03
N GLU A 132 -2.44 -26.15 -10.31
CA GLU A 132 -3.38 -25.42 -9.45
C GLU A 132 -2.72 -24.31 -8.59
N GLY A 133 -3.13 -23.05 -8.78
CA GLY A 133 -2.83 -21.95 -7.85
C GLY A 133 -1.93 -20.82 -8.37
N VAL A 134 -1.22 -20.99 -9.50
CA VAL A 134 -0.29 -19.95 -10.00
C VAL A 134 -0.97 -18.65 -10.39
N SER A 135 -2.25 -18.70 -10.81
CA SER A 135 -3.05 -17.51 -11.15
C SER A 135 -3.22 -16.51 -9.99
N TYR A 136 -2.99 -16.94 -8.74
CA TYR A 136 -3.14 -16.11 -7.53
C TYR A 136 -1.82 -15.79 -6.85
N SER A 137 -0.71 -16.27 -7.39
CA SER A 137 0.61 -16.14 -6.78
C SER A 137 1.17 -14.72 -6.90
N ARG A 138 2.21 -14.46 -6.11
CA ARG A 138 3.02 -13.24 -6.20
C ARG A 138 3.77 -13.06 -7.54
N ILE A 139 3.70 -13.98 -8.50
CA ILE A 139 4.21 -13.69 -9.86
C ILE A 139 3.07 -13.18 -10.76
N ALA A 140 1.86 -13.69 -10.60
CA ALA A 140 0.68 -13.35 -11.41
C ALA A 140 0.12 -11.93 -11.16
N TRP A 141 0.46 -11.31 -10.03
CA TRP A 141 0.10 -9.90 -9.78
C TRP A 141 0.98 -8.86 -10.53
N LYS A 142 2.13 -9.27 -11.11
CA LYS A 142 3.12 -8.34 -11.67
C LYS A 142 2.66 -7.80 -13.02
N GLY A 143 3.27 -6.70 -13.45
CA GLY A 143 3.15 -6.25 -14.82
C GLY A 143 3.90 -7.16 -15.78
N ILE A 144 3.50 -7.15 -17.04
CA ILE A 144 4.16 -7.86 -18.15
C ILE A 144 4.62 -6.85 -19.21
N VAL A 145 5.49 -7.26 -20.12
CA VAL A 145 5.80 -6.48 -21.31
C VAL A 145 5.00 -7.04 -22.48
N CYS A 146 4.32 -6.16 -23.23
CA CYS A 146 3.57 -6.56 -24.40
C CYS A 146 4.51 -7.17 -25.46
N PRO A 147 4.30 -8.41 -25.93
CA PRO A 147 5.15 -9.00 -26.96
C PRO A 147 4.99 -8.30 -28.32
N ARG A 148 3.89 -7.57 -28.54
CA ARG A 148 3.60 -6.88 -29.80
C ARG A 148 4.19 -5.46 -29.85
N CYS A 149 3.89 -4.62 -28.86
CA CYS A 149 4.30 -3.21 -28.86
C CYS A 149 5.36 -2.85 -27.81
N GLN A 150 5.83 -3.83 -27.02
CA GLN A 150 6.86 -3.65 -25.99
C GLN A 150 6.51 -2.67 -24.86
N LYS A 151 5.23 -2.29 -24.74
CA LYS A 151 4.71 -1.48 -23.62
C LYS A 151 4.65 -2.32 -22.34
N CYS A 152 5.00 -1.71 -21.21
CA CYS A 152 4.73 -2.29 -19.89
C CYS A 152 3.23 -2.24 -19.58
N ILE A 153 2.62 -3.40 -19.32
CA ILE A 153 1.21 -3.57 -19.02
C ILE A 153 1.07 -3.94 -17.54
N SER A 154 0.23 -3.21 -16.79
CA SER A 154 -0.07 -3.56 -15.39
C SER A 154 -1.13 -4.66 -15.30
N ARG A 155 -1.05 -5.53 -14.28
CA ARG A 155 -2.14 -6.45 -13.95
C ARG A 155 -3.33 -5.64 -13.42
N LYS A 156 -4.21 -5.17 -14.29
CA LYS A 156 -5.38 -4.38 -13.94
C LYS A 156 -6.65 -5.22 -13.79
N TYR A 157 -6.79 -6.27 -14.59
CA TYR A 157 -7.99 -7.10 -14.61
C TYR A 157 -7.78 -8.36 -13.77
N TRP A 158 -8.84 -8.81 -13.11
CA TRP A 158 -8.81 -10.01 -12.29
C TRP A 158 -8.29 -11.23 -13.06
N HIS A 159 -8.77 -11.41 -14.29
CA HIS A 159 -8.41 -12.53 -15.15
C HIS A 159 -7.10 -12.33 -15.93
N GLY A 160 -6.60 -11.12 -16.12
CA GLY A 160 -5.54 -10.93 -17.11
C GLY A 160 -4.91 -9.55 -17.24
N TRP A 161 -4.23 -9.40 -18.36
CA TRP A 161 -3.62 -8.18 -18.85
C TRP A 161 -4.23 -7.81 -20.21
N LYS A 162 -4.52 -6.52 -20.38
CA LYS A 162 -4.88 -5.93 -21.68
C LYS A 162 -3.92 -4.79 -21.97
N CYS A 163 -3.32 -4.76 -23.16
CA CYS A 163 -2.32 -3.76 -23.52
C CYS A 163 -2.90 -2.35 -23.66
N THR A 164 -4.10 -2.28 -24.22
CA THR A 164 -4.92 -1.08 -24.35
C THR A 164 -6.21 -1.34 -23.61
N ASP A 165 -6.67 -0.36 -22.84
CA ASP A 165 -8.00 -0.36 -22.24
C ASP A 165 -8.68 0.99 -22.43
N GLU A 166 -10.00 1.02 -22.26
CA GLU A 166 -10.86 2.21 -22.41
C GLU A 166 -10.46 3.37 -21.48
N LEU A 167 -9.69 3.10 -20.43
CA LEU A 167 -9.30 4.05 -19.39
C LEU A 167 -7.86 4.55 -19.55
N THR A 168 -7.11 4.02 -20.51
CA THR A 168 -5.75 4.46 -20.82
C THR A 168 -5.87 5.49 -21.94
N PRO A 169 -5.58 6.77 -21.68
CA PRO A 169 -5.67 7.79 -22.73
C PRO A 169 -4.79 7.38 -23.90
N MET A 170 -5.38 7.28 -25.09
CA MET A 170 -4.65 7.10 -26.35
C MET A 170 -3.76 8.33 -26.52
N SER A 171 -2.46 8.16 -26.31
CA SER A 171 -1.47 9.21 -26.51
C SER A 171 -1.18 9.34 -28.00
N GLY A 172 -2.06 10.02 -28.75
CA GLY A 172 -1.80 10.42 -30.13
C GLY A 172 -2.99 10.20 -31.08
N LYS A 173 -3.27 11.19 -31.92
CA LYS A 173 -4.18 11.04 -33.06
C LYS A 173 -3.57 10.05 -34.06
N GLY A 174 -4.20 8.90 -34.27
CA GLY A 174 -3.91 7.99 -35.39
C GLY A 174 -3.20 6.67 -35.08
N GLU A 175 -2.86 6.36 -33.83
CA GLU A 175 -2.36 5.04 -33.48
C GLU A 175 -3.54 4.06 -33.28
N THR A 176 -3.61 2.99 -34.07
CA THR A 176 -4.48 1.85 -33.75
C THR A 176 -3.96 1.20 -32.48
N GLY A 177 -4.69 1.33 -31.36
CA GLY A 177 -4.26 0.81 -30.07
C GLY A 177 -3.91 -0.69 -30.15
N CYS A 178 -2.82 -1.10 -29.49
CA CYS A 178 -2.39 -2.50 -29.49
C CYS A 178 -3.50 -3.40 -28.88
N THR A 179 -3.92 -4.42 -29.63
CA THR A 179 -5.00 -5.35 -29.28
C THR A 179 -4.54 -6.57 -28.48
N PHE A 180 -3.28 -6.59 -28.02
CA PHE A 180 -2.77 -7.71 -27.25
C PHE A 180 -3.47 -7.83 -25.90
N GLU A 181 -3.93 -9.03 -25.58
CA GLU A 181 -4.40 -9.43 -24.27
C GLU A 181 -3.87 -10.81 -23.89
N LYS A 182 -3.71 -11.03 -22.59
CA LYS A 182 -3.37 -12.34 -22.00
C LYS A 182 -4.29 -12.56 -20.82
N MET A 183 -5.21 -13.52 -20.96
CA MET A 183 -6.12 -13.95 -19.90
C MET A 183 -5.60 -15.25 -19.31
N LEU A 184 -5.65 -15.35 -17.99
CA LEU A 184 -5.36 -16.57 -17.26
C LEU A 184 -6.66 -17.27 -16.92
N THR A 185 -6.66 -18.59 -17.06
CA THR A 185 -7.73 -19.42 -16.50
C THR A 185 -7.62 -19.39 -14.98
N VAL A 186 -8.60 -18.76 -14.34
CA VAL A 186 -8.66 -18.62 -12.89
C VAL A 186 -9.27 -19.90 -12.33
N GLN A 187 -8.45 -20.77 -11.74
CA GLN A 187 -8.94 -22.02 -11.17
C GLN A 187 -9.62 -21.78 -9.83
N PRO A 188 -10.81 -22.35 -9.57
CA PRO A 188 -11.44 -22.26 -8.26
C PRO A 188 -10.59 -22.92 -7.20
N VAL A 189 -10.59 -22.33 -6.03
CA VAL A 189 -9.77 -22.76 -4.91
C VAL A 189 -10.61 -23.56 -3.94
N SER A 190 -10.06 -24.72 -3.56
CA SER A 190 -10.65 -25.60 -2.57
C SER A 190 -10.69 -24.95 -1.19
N LEU A 191 -11.83 -25.04 -0.50
CA LEU A 191 -11.97 -24.59 0.89
C LEU A 191 -10.92 -25.23 1.81
N ARG A 192 -10.52 -26.49 1.54
CA ARG A 192 -9.50 -27.20 2.32
C ARG A 192 -8.11 -26.58 2.21
N SER A 193 -7.84 -25.82 1.15
CA SER A 193 -6.56 -25.13 0.97
C SER A 193 -6.49 -23.75 1.64
N VAL A 194 -7.63 -23.18 2.04
CA VAL A 194 -7.72 -21.83 2.63
C VAL A 194 -8.23 -21.83 4.08
N ILE A 195 -8.84 -22.93 4.52
CA ILE A 195 -9.31 -23.11 5.89
C ILE A 195 -8.46 -24.22 6.53
N ASP A 196 -7.51 -23.82 7.38
CA ASP A 196 -6.53 -24.71 8.02
C ASP A 196 -7.17 -25.93 8.70
N ASP A 197 -8.33 -25.73 9.33
CA ASP A 197 -9.06 -26.72 10.12
C ASP A 197 -10.31 -27.26 9.40
N PHE A 198 -10.35 -27.22 8.06
CA PHE A 198 -11.56 -27.55 7.29
C PHE A 198 -12.12 -28.94 7.61
N GLY A 199 -13.27 -28.96 8.29
CA GLY A 199 -13.96 -30.19 8.70
C GLY A 199 -13.38 -30.88 9.94
N LEU A 200 -12.23 -30.44 10.44
CA LEU A 200 -11.53 -30.98 11.62
C LEU A 200 -11.56 -30.04 12.82
N GLY A 201 -11.85 -28.76 12.60
CA GLY A 201 -11.90 -27.73 13.63
C GLY A 201 -13.11 -27.86 14.57
N PRO A 202 -12.99 -27.31 15.79
CA PRO A 202 -14.10 -27.30 16.74
C PRO A 202 -15.24 -26.40 16.25
N ASN A 203 -16.50 -26.77 16.53
CA ASN A 203 -17.67 -25.92 16.23
C ASN A 203 -17.64 -24.57 16.97
N LYS A 204 -16.88 -24.50 18.07
CA LYS A 204 -16.71 -23.32 18.90
C LYS A 204 -15.22 -23.16 19.20
N ARG A 205 -14.60 -22.17 18.60
CA ARG A 205 -13.15 -21.91 18.76
C ARG A 205 -12.85 -21.33 20.14
N ALA A 206 -11.70 -21.67 20.71
CA ALA A 206 -11.21 -20.99 21.90
C ALA A 206 -10.84 -19.54 21.53
N CYS A 207 -11.26 -18.57 22.35
CA CYS A 207 -10.84 -17.18 22.18
C CYS A 207 -9.68 -16.90 23.13
N HIS A 208 -8.51 -16.58 22.56
CA HIS A 208 -7.36 -16.09 23.30
C HIS A 208 -7.15 -14.63 22.93
N PHE A 209 -7.37 -13.74 23.88
CA PHE A 209 -7.15 -12.30 23.70
C PHE A 209 -5.79 -11.92 24.28
N ASP A 210 -5.00 -11.22 23.47
CA ASP A 210 -3.74 -10.63 23.92
C ASP A 210 -4.08 -9.42 24.81
N PRO A 211 -3.60 -9.36 26.07
CA PRO A 211 -3.98 -8.32 27.03
C PRO A 211 -3.52 -6.91 26.60
N ARG A 212 -2.70 -6.79 25.55
CA ARG A 212 -2.30 -5.50 24.99
C ARG A 212 -3.38 -4.83 24.14
N PHE A 213 -4.42 -5.57 23.74
CA PHE A 213 -5.53 -5.06 22.92
C PHE A 213 -6.83 -5.10 23.70
N ALA A 214 -7.83 -4.35 23.22
CA ALA A 214 -9.16 -4.37 23.81
C ALA A 214 -9.76 -5.79 23.77
N VAL A 215 -10.44 -6.16 24.85
CA VAL A 215 -11.15 -7.45 25.00
C VAL A 215 -12.64 -7.20 24.75
N PRO A 216 -13.30 -7.99 23.89
CA PRO A 216 -14.72 -7.80 23.59
C PRO A 216 -15.64 -8.42 24.64
N ASP A 217 -16.85 -7.89 24.74
CA ASP A 217 -17.98 -8.59 25.37
C ASP A 217 -18.33 -9.81 24.52
N ILE A 218 -18.43 -10.99 25.14
CA ILE A 218 -18.74 -12.25 24.45
C ILE A 218 -20.18 -12.67 24.71
N ASP A 219 -20.94 -12.89 23.64
CA ASP A 219 -22.30 -13.42 23.68
C ASP A 219 -22.43 -14.62 22.75
N ASP A 220 -22.54 -15.80 23.36
CA ASP A 220 -22.68 -17.09 22.67
C ASP A 220 -24.14 -17.57 22.60
N LYS A 221 -25.10 -16.78 23.10
CA LYS A 221 -26.48 -17.24 23.31
C LYS A 221 -27.47 -16.55 22.38
N THR A 222 -27.41 -15.22 22.27
CA THR A 222 -28.50 -14.45 21.62
C THR A 222 -28.63 -14.71 20.13
N LEU A 223 -27.52 -15.04 19.46
CA LEU A 223 -27.45 -15.25 18.01
C LEU A 223 -26.82 -16.61 17.65
N PHE A 224 -26.92 -17.59 18.55
CA PHE A 224 -26.47 -18.96 18.26
C PHE A 224 -27.05 -19.42 16.90
N PRO A 225 -26.25 -20.00 15.99
CA PRO A 225 -24.90 -20.53 16.21
C PRO A 225 -23.74 -19.54 16.05
N TYR A 226 -23.97 -18.25 15.82
CA TYR A 226 -22.89 -17.26 15.84
C TYR A 226 -22.43 -17.01 17.27
N ARG A 227 -21.12 -16.80 17.42
CA ARG A 227 -20.56 -16.12 18.59
C ARG A 227 -20.46 -14.63 18.27
N LYS A 228 -21.03 -13.78 19.13
CA LYS A 228 -20.98 -12.33 19.00
C LYS A 228 -19.88 -11.78 19.91
N LEU A 229 -18.90 -11.11 19.34
CA LEU A 229 -17.84 -10.38 20.05
C LEU A 229 -18.08 -8.87 19.85
N THR A 230 -18.32 -8.12 20.93
CA THR A 230 -18.59 -6.67 20.83
C THR A 230 -17.50 -5.86 21.51
N TYR A 231 -16.77 -5.08 20.73
CA TYR A 231 -15.82 -4.09 21.20
C TYR A 231 -16.55 -2.75 21.33
N ARG A 232 -16.55 -2.16 22.53
CA ARG A 232 -17.17 -0.84 22.77
C ARG A 232 -16.07 0.19 22.93
N ILE A 233 -16.14 1.27 22.15
CA ILE A 233 -15.21 2.41 22.24
C ILE A 233 -16.01 3.61 22.80
N PRO A 234 -15.80 3.99 24.07
CA PRO A 234 -16.58 5.02 24.74
C PRO A 234 -16.63 6.35 23.97
N GLY A 235 -17.83 6.91 23.77
CA GLY A 235 -18.04 8.16 23.04
C GLY A 235 -17.82 8.08 21.52
N VAL A 236 -17.47 6.90 20.99
CA VAL A 236 -17.10 6.71 19.58
C VAL A 236 -18.07 5.76 18.87
N GLY A 237 -18.30 4.57 19.41
CA GLY A 237 -19.14 3.57 18.77
C GLY A 237 -18.83 2.14 19.21
N SER A 238 -19.22 1.17 18.40
CA SER A 238 -18.98 -0.25 18.66
C SER A 238 -18.54 -0.98 17.40
N ILE A 239 -17.87 -2.11 17.62
CA ILE A 239 -17.49 -3.06 16.58
C ILE A 239 -17.97 -4.43 17.00
N THR A 240 -18.86 -5.02 16.22
CA THR A 240 -19.45 -6.33 16.46
C THR A 240 -18.89 -7.33 15.46
N HIS A 241 -18.17 -8.34 15.94
CA HIS A 241 -17.66 -9.45 15.15
C HIS A 241 -18.52 -10.70 15.41
N PHE A 242 -19.26 -11.12 14.39
CA PHE A 242 -20.01 -12.37 14.37
C PHE A 242 -19.09 -13.47 13.84
N VAL A 243 -18.58 -14.29 14.76
CA VAL A 243 -17.69 -15.40 14.46
C VAL A 243 -18.51 -16.58 13.94
N ALA A 244 -18.26 -16.96 12.69
CA ALA A 244 -18.92 -18.09 12.06
C ALA A 244 -18.31 -19.42 12.49
N ASN A 245 -19.06 -20.49 12.27
CA ASN A 245 -18.60 -21.86 12.51
C ASN A 245 -19.05 -22.78 11.38
N ARG A 246 -18.70 -24.06 11.49
CA ARG A 246 -19.04 -25.08 10.50
C ARG A 246 -20.53 -25.13 10.19
N ILE A 247 -21.41 -25.06 11.20
CA ILE A 247 -22.86 -25.12 11.04
C ILE A 247 -23.38 -23.95 10.20
N ILE A 248 -22.79 -22.76 10.35
CA ILE A 248 -23.13 -21.57 9.54
C ILE A 248 -22.58 -21.72 8.13
N ASN A 249 -21.30 -22.07 8.02
CA ASN A 249 -20.56 -22.10 6.77
C ASN A 249 -21.08 -23.15 5.80
N SER A 250 -21.52 -24.31 6.31
CA SER A 250 -21.96 -25.46 5.52
C SER A 250 -23.46 -25.48 5.19
N ARG A 251 -24.24 -24.45 5.58
CA ARG A 251 -25.66 -24.40 5.19
C ARG A 251 -25.79 -24.34 3.67
N PRO A 252 -26.88 -24.86 3.08
CA PRO A 252 -27.21 -24.56 1.70
C PRO A 252 -27.18 -23.04 1.46
N ASP A 253 -26.50 -22.61 0.40
CA ASP A 253 -26.27 -21.19 0.08
C ASP A 253 -25.48 -20.42 1.15
N GLY A 254 -24.77 -21.15 2.02
CA GLY A 254 -23.89 -20.66 3.07
C GLY A 254 -22.59 -20.05 2.54
N PRO A 255 -21.75 -19.52 3.44
CA PRO A 255 -20.41 -19.03 3.11
C PRO A 255 -19.56 -19.95 2.23
N ASN A 256 -19.64 -21.29 2.42
CA ASN A 256 -18.91 -22.25 1.59
C ASN A 256 -19.35 -22.18 0.11
N ASP A 257 -20.66 -22.15 -0.13
CA ASP A 257 -21.22 -22.11 -1.48
C ASP A 257 -21.00 -20.75 -2.12
N LEU A 258 -21.20 -19.67 -1.36
CA LEU A 258 -20.96 -18.32 -1.81
C LEU A 258 -19.50 -18.12 -2.23
N PHE A 259 -18.54 -18.59 -1.44
CA PHE A 259 -17.14 -18.55 -1.81
C PHE A 259 -16.84 -19.34 -3.09
N ARG A 260 -17.45 -20.51 -3.28
CA ARG A 260 -17.30 -21.28 -4.53
C ARG A 260 -17.85 -20.50 -5.73
N GLN A 261 -19.03 -19.92 -5.62
CA GLN A 261 -19.72 -19.23 -6.72
C GLN A 261 -19.01 -17.93 -7.10
N LEU A 262 -18.61 -17.12 -6.11
CA LEU A 262 -17.84 -15.90 -6.35
C LEU A 262 -16.50 -16.18 -7.03
N GLN A 263 -16.00 -17.42 -6.97
CA GLN A 263 -14.76 -17.78 -7.65
C GLN A 263 -14.89 -18.01 -9.14
N VAL A 264 -16.04 -18.49 -9.58
CA VAL A 264 -16.29 -18.93 -10.96
C VAL A 264 -16.91 -17.80 -11.78
N ALA A 265 -17.77 -16.99 -11.17
CA ALA A 265 -18.42 -15.88 -11.87
C ALA A 265 -17.45 -14.70 -12.13
N ASP A 266 -17.60 -14.07 -13.29
CA ASP A 266 -16.87 -12.85 -13.63
C ASP A 266 -17.69 -11.62 -13.25
N PHE A 267 -17.27 -10.95 -12.18
CA PHE A 267 -17.90 -9.72 -11.69
C PHE A 267 -17.28 -8.45 -12.31
N GLY A 268 -16.26 -8.56 -13.15
CA GLY A 268 -15.51 -7.41 -13.67
C GLY A 268 -14.56 -6.79 -12.64
N LEU A 269 -14.05 -7.59 -11.70
CA LEU A 269 -13.07 -7.16 -10.70
C LEU A 269 -11.82 -6.56 -11.37
N ARG A 270 -11.45 -5.35 -10.95
CA ARG A 270 -10.26 -4.66 -11.48
C ARG A 270 -9.55 -3.82 -10.41
N ARG A 271 -8.28 -3.52 -10.65
CA ARG A 271 -7.48 -2.59 -9.84
C ARG A 271 -7.64 -1.18 -10.38
N TYR A 272 -7.72 -0.20 -9.49
CA TYR A 272 -8.02 1.18 -9.88
C TYR A 272 -6.89 2.16 -9.54
N PRO A 273 -6.73 3.27 -10.28
CA PRO A 273 -5.68 4.25 -10.03
C PRO A 273 -5.83 4.98 -8.69
N LEU A 274 -4.80 4.98 -7.86
CA LEU A 274 -4.75 5.74 -6.61
C LEU A 274 -4.75 7.25 -6.90
N GLN A 275 -5.71 8.00 -6.36
CA GLN A 275 -5.70 9.47 -6.46
C GLN A 275 -4.58 10.09 -5.62
N GLN A 276 -4.20 9.45 -4.51
CA GLN A 276 -3.09 9.84 -3.63
C GLN A 276 -2.28 8.61 -3.25
N SER A 277 -1.03 8.50 -3.69
CA SER A 277 -0.12 7.46 -3.20
C SER A 277 0.53 7.90 -1.90
N VAL A 278 0.17 7.27 -0.78
CA VAL A 278 0.84 7.49 0.51
C VAL A 278 2.09 6.61 0.58
N GLY A 279 3.10 6.93 -0.23
CA GLY A 279 4.41 6.30 -0.11
C GLY A 279 5.03 6.66 1.25
N LYS A 280 5.24 5.66 2.12
CA LYS A 280 6.09 5.83 3.30
C LYS A 280 7.52 6.14 2.80
N ARG A 281 7.98 7.36 3.08
CA ARG A 281 9.34 7.89 2.82
C ARG A 281 9.67 8.20 1.36
N ALA A 282 9.07 9.25 0.81
CA ALA A 282 9.89 10.19 0.03
C ALA A 282 10.62 11.08 1.05
N THR A 283 11.90 10.83 1.27
CA THR A 283 12.79 11.73 2.02
C THR A 283 12.67 13.15 1.48
N PHE A 284 12.77 14.14 2.37
CA PHE A 284 12.53 15.58 2.12
C PHE A 284 13.19 16.15 0.84
N VAL A 285 14.24 15.52 0.32
CA VAL A 285 14.97 15.97 -0.88
C VAL A 285 14.22 15.64 -2.18
N SER A 286 13.45 14.54 -2.21
CA SER A 286 12.66 14.16 -3.39
C SER A 286 11.39 15.01 -3.52
N LYS A 287 10.89 15.59 -2.42
CA LYS A 287 9.69 16.42 -2.45
C LYS A 287 9.94 17.76 -3.15
N THR A 288 11.08 18.42 -2.94
CA THR A 288 11.36 19.72 -3.60
C THR A 288 11.61 19.56 -5.10
N ILE A 289 12.35 18.53 -5.52
CA ILE A 289 12.66 18.29 -6.95
C ILE A 289 11.44 17.74 -7.71
N LEU A 290 10.62 16.87 -7.10
CA LEU A 290 9.42 16.34 -7.75
C LEU A 290 8.27 17.36 -7.78
N VAL A 291 8.14 18.22 -6.74
CA VAL A 291 7.14 19.29 -6.71
C VAL A 291 7.45 20.38 -7.72
N LEU A 292 8.72 20.74 -7.93
CA LEU A 292 9.11 21.74 -8.94
C LEU A 292 8.84 21.30 -10.39
N LEU A 293 8.72 19.99 -10.66
CA LEU A 293 8.54 19.48 -12.03
C LEU A 293 7.13 18.96 -12.35
N THR A 294 6.29 18.61 -11.36
CA THR A 294 5.03 17.90 -11.67
C THR A 294 3.80 18.25 -10.84
N ASN A 295 3.90 19.09 -9.79
CA ASN A 295 2.78 19.40 -8.88
C ASN A 295 1.99 18.16 -8.37
N LYS A 296 2.60 16.96 -8.35
CA LYS A 296 1.96 15.72 -7.91
C LYS A 296 2.90 14.95 -6.98
N SER A 297 2.40 14.65 -5.78
CA SER A 297 3.10 13.80 -4.80
C SER A 297 2.93 12.30 -5.10
N SER A 298 2.35 11.97 -6.25
CA SER A 298 2.04 10.60 -6.66
C SER A 298 2.66 10.26 -8.01
N VAL A 299 3.17 9.03 -8.11
CA VAL A 299 3.52 8.45 -9.41
C VAL A 299 2.20 8.15 -10.12
N ALA A 300 1.85 9.00 -11.10
CA ALA A 300 0.65 8.81 -11.91
C ALA A 300 0.62 7.38 -12.49
N GLY A 301 -0.54 6.73 -12.42
CA GLY A 301 -0.71 5.35 -12.87
C GLY A 301 -0.49 4.26 -11.81
N THR A 302 -0.20 4.62 -10.55
CA THR A 302 -0.17 3.63 -9.45
C THR A 302 -1.58 3.06 -9.21
N LEU A 303 -1.72 1.74 -9.16
CA LEU A 303 -3.01 1.07 -8.92
C LEU A 303 -3.16 0.61 -7.45
N THR A 304 -4.40 0.41 -6.99
CA THR A 304 -4.73 -0.31 -5.74
C THR A 304 -4.02 -1.65 -5.69
N ALA A 305 -3.78 -2.20 -4.50
CA ALA A 305 -3.28 -3.58 -4.40
C ALA A 305 -4.40 -4.57 -4.73
N HIS A 306 -5.55 -4.44 -4.07
CA HIS A 306 -6.74 -5.27 -4.26
C HIS A 306 -7.47 -4.96 -5.59
N PHE A 307 -8.21 -5.96 -6.07
CA PHE A 307 -9.21 -5.78 -7.12
C PHE A 307 -10.54 -5.38 -6.47
N ALA A 308 -11.34 -4.57 -7.17
CA ALA A 308 -12.63 -4.11 -6.67
C ALA A 308 -13.71 -4.09 -7.76
N VAL A 309 -14.96 -4.22 -7.35
CA VAL A 309 -16.17 -3.91 -8.11
C VAL A 309 -17.22 -3.39 -7.13
N ASN A 310 -18.00 -2.40 -7.55
CA ASN A 310 -19.01 -1.77 -6.71
C ASN A 310 -20.42 -1.97 -7.27
N TYR A 311 -21.37 -2.16 -6.36
CA TYR A 311 -22.79 -2.24 -6.65
C TYR A 311 -23.58 -1.26 -5.78
N GLY A 312 -24.64 -0.67 -6.33
CA GLY A 312 -25.45 0.34 -5.68
C GLY A 312 -24.91 1.76 -5.92
N MET A 313 -24.88 2.57 -4.87
CA MET A 313 -24.43 3.96 -4.95
C MET A 313 -22.96 4.06 -5.41
N PRO A 314 -22.59 5.05 -6.25
CA PRO A 314 -21.20 5.22 -6.69
C PRO A 314 -20.23 5.52 -5.55
N TYR A 315 -19.19 4.69 -5.45
CA TYR A 315 -18.18 4.77 -4.41
C TYR A 315 -17.11 5.85 -4.65
N LYS A 316 -16.74 6.64 -3.62
CA LYS A 316 -15.69 7.69 -3.70
C LYS A 316 -14.64 7.53 -2.59
N TYR A 317 -13.98 6.37 -2.54
CA TYR A 317 -12.74 6.22 -1.79
C TYR A 317 -11.59 7.01 -2.42
N ILE A 318 -10.36 6.86 -1.90
CA ILE A 318 -9.09 7.31 -2.52
C ILE A 318 -8.98 6.93 -4.02
N VAL A 319 -9.89 6.08 -4.52
CA VAL A 319 -10.15 5.84 -5.93
C VAL A 319 -11.64 5.87 -6.27
N SER A 320 -12.01 6.42 -7.44
CA SER A 320 -13.34 6.26 -8.03
C SER A 320 -13.45 4.89 -8.69
N VAL A 321 -14.42 4.10 -8.24
CA VAL A 321 -14.74 2.75 -8.73
C VAL A 321 -16.03 2.86 -9.53
N ASP A 322 -16.09 2.43 -10.80
CA ASP A 322 -17.38 2.45 -11.51
C ASP A 322 -18.37 1.50 -10.79
N SER A 323 -19.58 1.99 -10.56
CA SER A 323 -20.63 1.27 -9.84
C SER A 323 -21.72 0.78 -10.79
N ARG A 324 -22.23 -0.42 -10.52
CA ARG A 324 -23.41 -0.99 -11.19
C ARG A 324 -24.63 -0.85 -10.28
N PRO A 325 -25.85 -0.62 -10.79
CA PRO A 325 -27.03 -0.61 -9.92
C PRO A 325 -27.28 -2.01 -9.33
N PHE A 326 -27.95 -2.10 -8.17
CA PHE A 326 -28.31 -3.39 -7.57
C PHE A 326 -29.27 -4.21 -8.43
N THR A 327 -30.03 -3.57 -9.33
CA THR A 327 -30.87 -4.27 -10.32
C THR A 327 -30.06 -5.19 -11.23
N ASP A 328 -28.79 -4.87 -11.44
CA ASP A 328 -27.88 -5.61 -12.31
C ASP A 328 -26.94 -6.52 -11.48
N ALA A 329 -27.11 -6.52 -10.15
CA ALA A 329 -26.27 -7.31 -9.27
C ALA A 329 -26.62 -8.81 -9.38
N PRO A 330 -25.63 -9.68 -9.62
CA PRO A 330 -25.88 -11.11 -9.69
C PRO A 330 -26.27 -11.68 -8.31
N HIS A 331 -26.88 -12.85 -8.31
CA HIS A 331 -27.47 -13.46 -7.12
C HIS A 331 -26.48 -13.70 -5.97
N GLU A 332 -25.20 -13.91 -6.24
CA GLU A 332 -24.14 -14.01 -5.23
C GLU A 332 -23.96 -12.70 -4.46
N ILE A 333 -23.99 -11.57 -5.18
CA ILE A 333 -23.85 -10.23 -4.60
C ILE A 333 -25.09 -9.91 -3.75
N LEU A 334 -26.29 -10.21 -4.25
CA LEU A 334 -27.52 -10.01 -3.49
C LEU A 334 -27.59 -10.88 -2.23
N ARG A 335 -27.06 -12.11 -2.29
CA ARG A 335 -26.96 -12.98 -1.09
C ARG A 335 -25.98 -12.44 -0.07
N ALA A 336 -24.82 -11.93 -0.50
CA ALA A 336 -23.89 -11.25 0.39
C ALA A 336 -24.53 -10.00 1.01
N LEU A 337 -25.24 -9.20 0.19
CA LEU A 337 -25.99 -8.03 0.63
C LEU A 337 -26.99 -8.37 1.74
N GLY A 338 -27.78 -9.44 1.55
CA GLY A 338 -28.75 -9.89 2.56
C GLY A 338 -28.09 -10.29 3.89
N ARG A 339 -26.95 -11.00 3.85
CA ARG A 339 -26.20 -11.39 5.06
C ARG A 339 -25.65 -10.18 5.81
N LEU A 340 -25.10 -9.23 5.07
CA LEU A 340 -24.55 -8.00 5.63
C LEU A 340 -25.65 -7.10 6.20
N THR A 341 -26.78 -6.99 5.51
CA THR A 341 -27.98 -6.29 6.00
C THR A 341 -28.47 -6.88 7.32
N TRP A 342 -28.60 -8.21 7.39
CA TRP A 342 -28.95 -8.91 8.63
C TRP A 342 -27.94 -8.64 9.75
N ALA A 343 -26.64 -8.72 9.46
CA ALA A 343 -25.60 -8.49 10.47
C ALA A 343 -25.67 -7.06 11.02
N THR A 344 -25.83 -6.07 10.13
CA THR A 344 -26.04 -4.67 10.47
C THR A 344 -27.24 -4.49 11.39
N GLU A 345 -28.40 -5.03 11.00
CA GLU A 345 -29.62 -4.95 11.80
C GLU A 345 -29.43 -5.54 13.21
N ARG A 346 -28.77 -6.71 13.32
CA ARG A 346 -28.51 -7.37 14.61
C ARG A 346 -27.44 -6.68 15.47
N ALA A 347 -26.50 -5.96 14.85
CA ALA A 347 -25.47 -5.21 15.57
C ALA A 347 -26.00 -3.87 16.10
N VAL A 348 -26.87 -3.22 15.32
CA VAL A 348 -27.56 -1.98 15.70
C VAL A 348 -28.69 -2.25 16.70
N ALA A 349 -29.28 -3.45 16.67
CA ALA A 349 -30.28 -3.87 17.66
C ALA A 349 -29.71 -3.75 19.09
N GLY A 350 -30.27 -2.82 19.87
CA GLY A 350 -29.87 -2.55 21.25
C GLY A 350 -28.89 -1.39 21.44
N THR A 351 -28.47 -0.69 20.38
CA THR A 351 -27.70 0.57 20.52
C THR A 351 -28.58 1.79 20.76
N GLY A 352 -29.87 1.69 20.43
CA GLY A 352 -30.82 2.81 20.46
C GLY A 352 -30.88 3.61 19.16
N ASP A 353 -29.95 3.35 18.23
CA ASP A 353 -29.93 3.99 16.92
C ASP A 353 -30.90 3.33 15.94
N ALA A 354 -31.40 4.12 14.98
CA ALA A 354 -32.23 3.60 13.90
C ALA A 354 -31.39 2.76 12.93
N PHE A 355 -31.91 1.59 12.55
CA PHE A 355 -31.34 0.82 11.47
C PHE A 355 -31.47 1.59 10.15
N LEU A 356 -30.35 1.77 9.46
CA LEU A 356 -30.31 2.32 8.12
C LEU A 356 -29.97 1.20 7.13
N PRO A 357 -30.84 0.93 6.15
CA PRO A 357 -30.55 -0.07 5.15
C PRO A 357 -29.37 0.40 4.30
N PRO A 358 -28.47 -0.53 3.97
CA PRO A 358 -27.33 -0.21 3.12
C PRO A 358 -27.77 0.10 1.69
N ASN A 359 -27.00 0.96 1.02
CA ASN A 359 -27.25 1.30 -0.38
C ASN A 359 -26.03 1.10 -1.29
N GLU A 360 -24.96 0.53 -0.74
CA GLU A 360 -23.72 0.23 -1.45
C GLU A 360 -23.11 -1.09 -0.97
N LEU A 361 -22.55 -1.84 -1.93
CA LEU A 361 -21.77 -3.04 -1.68
C LEU A 361 -20.51 -3.04 -2.55
N LEU A 362 -19.36 -2.93 -1.90
CA LEU A 362 -18.05 -3.00 -2.50
C LEU A 362 -17.49 -4.42 -2.32
N MET A 363 -17.25 -5.12 -3.41
CA MET A 363 -16.58 -6.42 -3.39
C MET A 363 -15.09 -6.23 -3.67
N LEU A 364 -14.25 -6.66 -2.74
CA LEU A 364 -12.80 -6.65 -2.85
C LEU A 364 -12.26 -8.06 -3.06
N GLY A 365 -11.37 -8.25 -4.02
CA GLY A 365 -10.66 -9.50 -4.26
C GLY A 365 -9.17 -9.34 -4.00
N TYR A 366 -8.61 -10.27 -3.23
CA TYR A 366 -7.18 -10.29 -2.88
C TYR A 366 -6.49 -11.53 -3.44
N PHE A 367 -5.29 -11.38 -3.97
CA PHE A 367 -4.35 -12.48 -4.26
C PHE A 367 -3.38 -12.66 -3.09
N GLU A 368 -2.47 -13.64 -3.20
CA GLU A 368 -1.40 -13.85 -2.22
C GLU A 368 -0.65 -12.54 -1.91
N ASP A 369 -0.35 -12.33 -0.62
CA ASP A 369 0.38 -11.18 -0.08
C ASP A 369 -0.24 -9.79 -0.35
N MET A 370 -1.43 -9.72 -0.96
CA MET A 370 -2.13 -8.46 -1.11
C MET A 370 -2.68 -8.01 0.25
N LYS A 371 -2.62 -6.70 0.49
CA LYS A 371 -3.11 -6.08 1.71
C LYS A 371 -3.67 -4.70 1.45
N ILE A 372 -4.52 -4.25 2.35
CA ILE A 372 -4.99 -2.87 2.39
C ILE A 372 -4.42 -2.21 3.65
N GLY A 373 -3.63 -1.16 3.43
CA GLY A 373 -3.02 -0.40 4.52
C GLY A 373 -4.06 0.30 5.38
N TYR A 374 -3.64 0.83 6.53
CA TYR A 374 -4.48 1.72 7.35
C TYR A 374 -5.20 2.78 6.51
N HIS A 375 -6.52 2.75 6.59
CA HIS A 375 -7.42 3.68 5.93
C HIS A 375 -8.68 3.91 6.76
N ASP A 376 -9.46 4.91 6.36
CA ASP A 376 -10.81 5.06 6.87
C ASP A 376 -11.79 5.15 5.74
N ASP A 377 -13.00 4.74 6.06
CA ASP A 377 -14.11 4.68 5.14
C ASP A 377 -14.95 5.96 5.18
N GLY A 378 -14.58 6.92 6.03
CA GLY A 378 -15.31 8.13 6.35
C GLY A 378 -15.38 9.14 5.20
N GLU A 379 -16.34 8.95 4.30
CA GLU A 379 -16.85 10.01 3.43
C GLU A 379 -17.84 10.89 4.22
N SER A 380 -17.94 12.18 3.89
CA SER A 380 -18.89 13.08 4.56
C SER A 380 -20.35 12.64 4.43
N SER A 381 -20.66 11.86 3.40
CA SER A 381 -21.98 11.28 3.10
C SER A 381 -22.18 9.87 3.63
N LEU A 382 -21.16 9.24 4.22
CA LEU A 382 -21.26 7.87 4.70
C LEU A 382 -22.18 7.77 5.93
N GLY A 383 -23.01 6.73 5.96
CA GLY A 383 -23.82 6.37 7.12
C GLY A 383 -22.98 6.02 8.36
N PRO A 384 -23.62 5.83 9.53
CA PRO A 384 -22.95 5.48 10.77
C PRO A 384 -22.41 4.04 10.79
N THR A 385 -22.79 3.19 9.84
CA THR A 385 -22.55 1.76 9.92
C THR A 385 -21.85 1.23 8.68
N ILE A 386 -20.86 0.38 8.89
CA ILE A 386 -20.20 -0.40 7.85
C ILE A 386 -20.26 -1.85 8.26
N ALA A 387 -20.57 -2.74 7.33
CA ALA A 387 -20.47 -4.18 7.58
C ALA A 387 -19.54 -4.86 6.57
N THR A 388 -18.80 -5.87 7.00
CA THR A 388 -17.91 -6.64 6.13
C THR A 388 -18.14 -8.13 6.28
N LEU A 389 -18.14 -8.88 5.18
CA LEU A 389 -18.18 -10.35 5.15
C LEU A 389 -16.83 -10.83 4.63
N SER A 390 -16.16 -11.70 5.39
CA SER A 390 -14.87 -12.29 5.01
C SER A 390 -15.07 -13.71 4.48
N LEU A 391 -14.59 -13.99 3.28
CA LEU A 391 -14.64 -15.32 2.67
C LEU A 391 -13.26 -15.73 2.16
N GLY A 392 -12.85 -16.95 2.48
CA GLY A 392 -11.60 -17.56 1.99
C GLY A 392 -10.59 -17.75 3.12
N ALA A 393 -9.35 -17.36 2.88
CA ALA A 393 -8.27 -17.52 3.84
C ALA A 393 -8.42 -16.62 5.08
N LYS A 394 -7.78 -17.03 6.17
CA LYS A 394 -7.71 -16.27 7.42
C LYS A 394 -6.93 -14.96 7.26
N SER A 395 -7.49 -13.87 7.79
CA SER A 395 -6.88 -12.55 7.79
C SER A 395 -6.92 -11.89 9.18
N VAL A 396 -6.29 -10.74 9.29
CA VAL A 396 -6.25 -9.92 10.50
C VAL A 396 -6.70 -8.51 10.15
N MET A 397 -7.69 -8.03 10.90
CA MET A 397 -8.08 -6.64 10.91
C MET A 397 -7.52 -5.97 12.16
N SER A 398 -6.83 -4.85 11.97
CA SER A 398 -6.28 -4.03 13.06
C SER A 398 -6.90 -2.64 13.02
N ILE A 399 -7.31 -2.13 14.17
CA ILE A 399 -7.97 -0.84 14.30
C ILE A 399 -7.18 0.03 15.27
N ARG A 400 -7.01 1.31 14.91
CA ARG A 400 -6.32 2.30 15.73
C ARG A 400 -6.87 3.70 15.51
N MET A 401 -6.61 4.59 16.47
CA MET A 401 -6.95 6.00 16.33
C MET A 401 -6.12 6.65 15.22
N LYS A 402 -6.72 7.51 14.40
CA LYS A 402 -5.98 8.23 13.35
C LYS A 402 -4.93 9.14 13.97
N TYR A 403 -3.79 9.28 13.28
CA TYR A 403 -2.64 10.08 13.73
C TYR A 403 -3.04 11.43 14.33
N LYS A 404 -3.94 12.15 13.66
CA LYS A 404 -4.30 13.53 14.04
C LYS A 404 -5.07 13.61 15.34
N TYR A 405 -5.98 12.66 15.61
CA TYR A 405 -6.75 12.63 16.85
C TYR A 405 -5.92 12.10 18.01
N TYR A 406 -5.09 11.09 17.74
CA TYR A 406 -4.14 10.57 18.73
C TYR A 406 -3.18 11.66 19.21
N ASN A 407 -2.56 12.41 18.30
CA ASN A 407 -1.58 13.43 18.64
C ASN A 407 -2.18 14.81 18.94
N GLY A 408 -3.46 15.06 18.67
CA GLY A 408 -4.08 16.40 18.78
C GLY A 408 -3.62 17.41 17.73
N LEU A 409 -2.85 16.98 16.72
CA LEU A 409 -2.30 17.81 15.65
C LEU A 409 -2.15 17.05 14.34
N SER A 410 -2.18 17.77 13.22
CA SER A 410 -1.92 17.21 11.89
C SER A 410 -0.45 16.82 11.73
N LYS A 411 -0.14 16.04 10.67
CA LYS A 411 1.27 15.73 10.32
C LYS A 411 2.08 16.99 9.98
N THR A 412 1.43 18.10 9.61
CA THR A 412 2.04 19.42 9.38
C THR A 412 2.14 20.27 10.66
N LYS A 413 1.93 19.67 11.85
CA LYS A 413 1.97 20.34 13.15
C LYS A 413 0.91 21.43 13.35
N THR A 414 -0.15 21.41 12.55
CA THR A 414 -1.32 22.27 12.73
C THR A 414 -2.22 21.68 13.81
N LEU A 415 -2.62 22.48 14.79
CA LEU A 415 -3.56 22.03 15.82
C LEU A 415 -4.93 21.71 15.21
N LEU A 416 -5.62 20.73 15.79
CA LEU A 416 -7.01 20.45 15.40
C LEU A 416 -7.94 21.55 15.93
N LYS A 417 -8.87 22.00 15.07
CA LYS A 417 -9.95 22.92 15.44
C LYS A 417 -10.88 22.28 16.48
N ASP A 418 -11.34 21.08 16.18
CA ASP A 418 -12.11 20.22 17.09
C ASP A 418 -11.17 19.17 17.68
N ASP A 419 -10.86 19.31 18.97
CA ASP A 419 -10.04 18.39 19.73
C ASP A 419 -10.91 17.51 20.63
N PRO A 420 -11.29 16.30 20.18
CA PRO A 420 -12.19 15.46 20.94
C PRO A 420 -11.58 14.96 22.26
N VAL A 421 -10.24 14.89 22.38
CA VAL A 421 -9.52 14.28 23.52
C VAL A 421 -10.07 12.88 23.84
N LEU A 422 -9.82 11.95 22.92
CA LEU A 422 -10.30 10.56 23.04
C LEU A 422 -9.49 9.78 24.08
N VAL A 423 -10.13 8.80 24.73
CA VAL A 423 -9.46 7.91 25.68
C VAL A 423 -8.27 7.20 25.02
N GLY A 424 -7.14 7.13 25.71
CA GLY A 424 -5.89 6.56 25.21
C GLY A 424 -5.12 7.45 24.23
N CYS A 425 -5.57 8.69 23.99
CA CYS A 425 -4.82 9.61 23.13
C CYS A 425 -3.55 10.16 23.81
N ARG A 426 -2.62 10.69 23.02
CA ARG A 426 -1.37 11.25 23.55
C ARG A 426 -1.66 12.51 24.37
N MET A 427 -1.08 12.58 25.58
CA MET A 427 -1.31 13.65 26.57
C MET A 427 -2.80 13.79 26.93
N GLU A 428 -3.53 12.67 27.03
CA GLU A 428 -4.96 12.67 27.34
C GLU A 428 -5.28 13.48 28.61
N ALA A 429 -4.63 13.18 29.73
CA ALA A 429 -4.91 13.81 31.01
C ALA A 429 -4.71 15.35 30.97
N GLU A 430 -3.60 15.81 30.41
CA GLU A 430 -3.31 17.25 30.30
C GLU A 430 -4.28 17.93 29.32
N ARG A 431 -4.59 17.31 28.18
CA ARG A 431 -5.54 17.87 27.21
C ARG A 431 -6.94 17.94 27.80
N GLN A 432 -7.34 16.94 28.57
CA GLN A 432 -8.63 16.90 29.25
C GLN A 432 -8.72 17.99 30.33
N SER A 433 -7.66 18.18 31.12
CA SER A 433 -7.57 19.26 32.11
C SER A 433 -7.69 20.63 31.45
N LEU A 434 -6.93 20.90 30.38
CA LEU A 434 -7.01 22.16 29.64
C LEU A 434 -8.40 22.39 29.03
N LYS A 435 -9.05 21.34 28.54
CA LYS A 435 -10.39 21.42 27.98
C LYS A 435 -11.44 21.72 29.06
N GLY A 436 -11.25 21.18 30.27
CA GLY A 436 -12.06 21.51 31.45
C GLY A 436 -11.93 22.98 31.85
N GLN A 437 -10.69 23.49 31.96
CA GLN A 437 -10.44 24.91 32.27
C GLN A 437 -11.08 25.84 31.24
N MET A 438 -10.98 25.50 29.95
CA MET A 438 -11.61 26.27 28.88
C MET A 438 -13.14 26.22 28.96
N ALA A 439 -13.72 25.05 29.24
CA ALA A 439 -15.17 24.90 29.41
C ALA A 439 -15.71 25.65 30.63
N ASN A 440 -14.90 25.78 31.68
CA ASN A 440 -15.21 26.55 32.89
C ASN A 440 -14.97 28.08 32.71
N GLY A 441 -14.42 28.52 31.57
CA GLY A 441 -14.10 29.92 31.31
C GLY A 441 -12.84 30.44 32.02
N GLU A 442 -12.01 29.55 32.59
CA GLU A 442 -10.76 29.91 33.27
C GLU A 442 -9.67 30.34 32.28
N ILE A 443 -9.73 29.82 31.05
CA ILE A 443 -8.83 30.16 29.95
C ILE A 443 -9.61 30.39 28.65
N ASP A 444 -9.13 31.29 27.80
CA ASP A 444 -9.69 31.52 26.48
C ASP A 444 -9.13 30.53 25.43
N GLN A 445 -9.71 30.53 24.23
CA GLN A 445 -9.28 29.65 23.12
C GLN A 445 -7.80 29.87 22.77
N THR A 446 -7.31 31.11 22.82
CA THR A 446 -5.92 31.46 22.51
C THR A 446 -4.96 30.84 23.51
N THR A 447 -5.28 30.95 24.80
CA THR A 447 -4.52 30.37 25.90
C THR A 447 -4.57 28.84 25.84
N TYR A 448 -5.74 28.25 25.59
CA TYR A 448 -5.89 26.80 25.38
C TYR A 448 -4.96 26.29 24.27
N ASP A 449 -4.96 26.94 23.10
CA ASP A 449 -4.12 26.52 21.98
C ASP A 449 -2.62 26.66 22.27
N SER A 450 -2.23 27.72 22.98
CA SER A 450 -0.84 27.93 23.40
C SER A 450 -0.37 26.85 24.37
N LEU A 451 -1.16 26.56 25.41
CA LEU A 451 -0.85 25.54 26.42
C LEU A 451 -0.84 24.13 25.82
N ARG A 452 -1.83 23.82 24.96
CA ARG A 452 -1.90 22.56 24.23
C ARG A 452 -0.66 22.38 23.34
N ARG A 453 -0.23 23.41 22.61
CA ARG A 453 0.99 23.35 21.78
C ARG A 453 2.22 23.02 22.63
N LYS A 454 2.38 23.66 23.79
CA LYS A 454 3.48 23.37 24.74
C LYS A 454 3.43 21.93 25.26
N ALA A 455 2.25 21.44 25.63
CA ALA A 455 2.08 20.06 26.09
C ALA A 455 2.48 19.04 24.99
N LEU A 456 2.05 19.28 23.75
CA LEU A 456 2.30 18.37 22.62
C LEU A 456 3.76 18.34 22.13
N GLN A 457 4.59 19.30 22.53
CA GLN A 457 6.04 19.30 22.29
C GLN A 457 6.78 18.28 23.15
N LYS A 458 6.18 17.80 24.25
CA LYS A 458 6.79 16.81 25.15
C LYS A 458 6.79 15.41 24.51
N GLY A 459 7.96 14.91 24.11
CA GLY A 459 8.12 13.56 23.55
C GLY A 459 7.91 13.46 22.03
N LYS A 460 8.14 12.27 21.47
CA LYS A 460 8.07 12.03 20.02
C LYS A 460 6.61 11.79 19.58
N CYS A 461 6.20 12.41 18.48
CA CYS A 461 4.91 12.12 17.85
C CYS A 461 5.02 10.83 17.03
N GLY A 462 4.29 9.79 17.43
CA GLY A 462 4.17 8.52 16.71
C GLY A 462 2.80 8.32 16.07
N GLU A 463 2.66 7.25 15.31
CA GLU A 463 1.35 6.69 14.99
C GLU A 463 0.70 6.13 16.28
N ALA A 464 -0.62 6.06 16.32
CA ALA A 464 -1.32 5.46 17.46
C ALA A 464 -0.97 3.96 17.57
N PRO A 465 -0.92 3.41 18.80
CA PRO A 465 -0.86 1.96 18.99
C PRO A 465 -2.13 1.30 18.43
N ILE A 466 -2.04 0.01 18.13
CA ILE A 466 -3.20 -0.80 17.75
C ILE A 466 -4.08 -0.96 18.99
N GLU A 467 -5.35 -0.63 18.87
CA GLU A 467 -6.31 -0.72 19.98
C GLU A 467 -7.07 -2.05 19.92
N ILE A 468 -7.57 -2.42 18.74
CA ILE A 468 -8.27 -3.68 18.52
C ILE A 468 -7.53 -4.46 17.44
N LYS A 469 -7.31 -5.75 17.70
CA LYS A 469 -6.78 -6.70 16.73
C LYS A 469 -7.66 -7.93 16.72
N MET A 470 -8.28 -8.21 15.57
CA MET A 470 -9.18 -9.35 15.39
C MET A 470 -8.71 -10.23 14.25
N GLU A 471 -8.94 -11.53 14.42
CA GLU A 471 -8.72 -12.54 13.39
C GLU A 471 -10.04 -12.77 12.66
N LEU A 472 -10.03 -12.60 11.34
CA LEU A 472 -11.19 -12.81 10.49
C LEU A 472 -11.05 -14.15 9.78
N ASN A 473 -12.11 -14.94 9.84
CA ASN A 473 -12.16 -16.26 9.27
C ASN A 473 -13.23 -16.35 8.19
N HIS A 474 -13.17 -17.42 7.41
CA HIS A 474 -14.21 -17.74 6.44
C HIS A 474 -15.61 -17.73 7.08
N GLY A 475 -16.47 -16.87 6.54
CA GLY A 475 -17.86 -16.68 6.96
C GLY A 475 -18.08 -15.65 8.06
N ASP A 476 -17.01 -15.08 8.62
CA ASP A 476 -17.11 -14.08 9.67
C ASP A 476 -17.70 -12.77 9.11
N LEU A 477 -18.55 -12.14 9.93
CA LEU A 477 -19.12 -10.83 9.66
C LEU A 477 -18.60 -9.83 10.70
N VAL A 478 -18.24 -8.63 10.29
CA VAL A 478 -17.87 -7.53 11.21
C VAL A 478 -18.75 -6.34 10.91
N VAL A 479 -19.32 -5.71 11.94
CA VAL A 479 -20.11 -4.49 11.82
C VAL A 479 -19.47 -3.41 12.68
N MET A 480 -19.08 -2.32 12.05
CA MET A 480 -18.55 -1.12 12.69
C MET A 480 -19.66 -0.06 12.73
N HIS A 481 -20.13 0.31 13.92
CA HIS A 481 -21.27 1.21 14.10
C HIS A 481 -20.94 2.42 14.97
N GLY A 482 -21.32 3.60 14.49
CA GLY A 482 -21.10 4.90 15.13
C GLY A 482 -20.38 5.87 14.20
N LYS A 483 -20.96 7.05 13.94
CA LYS A 483 -20.37 8.07 13.05
C LYS A 483 -18.95 8.48 13.46
N ASN A 484 -18.71 8.53 14.77
CA ASN A 484 -17.43 8.90 15.34
C ASN A 484 -16.35 7.84 15.12
N LEU A 485 -16.73 6.57 14.96
CA LEU A 485 -15.78 5.50 14.67
C LEU A 485 -15.05 5.75 13.35
N GLN A 486 -15.80 5.99 12.27
CA GLN A 486 -15.23 6.31 10.96
C GLN A 486 -14.51 7.66 10.95
N LYS A 487 -14.97 8.63 11.75
CA LYS A 487 -14.31 9.94 11.90
C LYS A 487 -12.94 9.78 12.55
N TYR A 488 -12.83 9.04 13.65
CA TYR A 488 -11.67 9.07 14.55
C TYR A 488 -10.70 7.90 14.40
N TYR A 489 -11.14 6.76 13.88
CA TYR A 489 -10.36 5.54 13.77
C TYR A 489 -10.09 5.15 12.31
N GLU A 490 -9.02 4.41 12.10
CA GLU A 490 -8.62 3.83 10.83
C GLU A 490 -8.35 2.32 11.00
N VAL A 491 -8.54 1.58 9.92
CA VAL A 491 -8.48 0.11 9.87
C VAL A 491 -7.46 -0.37 8.84
N ASP A 492 -6.77 -1.46 9.15
CA ASP A 492 -5.83 -2.16 8.27
C ASP A 492 -6.25 -3.61 8.14
N GLY A 493 -6.10 -4.17 6.94
CA GLY A 493 -6.39 -5.57 6.63
C GLY A 493 -5.15 -6.26 6.07
N SER A 494 -4.69 -7.31 6.75
CA SER A 494 -3.52 -8.09 6.33
C SER A 494 -3.81 -9.59 6.40
N GLN A 495 -3.39 -10.31 5.37
CA GLN A 495 -3.50 -11.78 5.33
C GLN A 495 -2.39 -12.42 6.15
N LYS A 496 -2.72 -13.48 6.90
CA LYS A 496 -1.75 -14.26 7.68
C LYS A 496 -1.13 -15.42 6.88
N SER A 497 -1.80 -15.91 5.85
CA SER A 497 -1.42 -17.12 5.10
C SER A 497 -0.98 -16.81 3.67
N ARG A 498 -0.12 -17.67 3.12
CA ARG A 498 0.48 -17.55 1.79
C ARG A 498 -0.50 -17.77 0.63
N ILE A 499 -1.67 -18.37 0.81
CA ILE A 499 -2.61 -18.55 -0.30
C ILE A 499 -4.02 -18.71 0.33
N ILE A 500 -5.19 -18.28 -0.19
CA ILE A 500 -5.70 -17.89 -1.51
C ILE A 500 -6.94 -17.00 -1.27
N LYS A 501 -7.18 -16.00 -2.13
CA LYS A 501 -8.47 -15.36 -2.42
C LYS A 501 -9.32 -15.02 -1.20
N GLU A 502 -9.11 -13.83 -0.67
CA GLU A 502 -10.07 -13.23 0.25
C GLU A 502 -11.05 -12.38 -0.56
N MET A 503 -12.34 -12.59 -0.30
CA MET A 503 -13.38 -11.69 -0.75
C MET A 503 -13.94 -10.96 0.45
N ILE A 504 -13.73 -9.65 0.48
CA ILE A 504 -14.33 -8.77 1.47
C ILE A 504 -15.44 -8.02 0.78
N LEU A 505 -16.67 -8.23 1.22
CA LEU A 505 -17.80 -7.43 0.77
C LEU A 505 -18.08 -6.39 1.85
N THR A 506 -17.83 -5.12 1.54
CA THR A 506 -18.07 -3.98 2.43
C THR A 506 -19.37 -3.32 2.07
N LEU A 507 -20.25 -3.23 3.06
CA LEU A 507 -21.57 -2.66 3.03
C LEU A 507 -21.54 -1.27 3.66
N ARG A 508 -22.19 -0.29 3.04
CA ARG A 508 -22.26 1.10 3.51
C ARG A 508 -23.67 1.66 3.50
#